data_AF-A0A7K2C0L1-F1
#
_entry.id   AF-A0A7K2C0L1-F1
#
_cell.length_a   1.000
_cell.length_b   1.000
_cell.length_c   1.000
_cell.angle_alpha   90.00
_cell.angle_beta   90.00
_cell.angle_gamma   90.00
#
_symmetry.space_group_name_H-M   'P 1'
#
loop_
_entity.id
_entity.type
_entity.pdbx_description
1 polymer ?
#
loop_
_entity_poly.entity_id
_entity_poly.type
_entity_poly.pdbx_seq_one_letter_code
_entity_poly.pdbx_strand_id
1 'polypeptide(L)'
;AEDLTDYLDSFGIRTRYLHSDIDALTRVELLRDLRLGAFDVLVGVNLLREGLDLPEVSLVAIIDADKEGFLRSDRALIQTAGRAARNINSKIILYADKVTGSMQRMLDESSRRRTKQLAYNKKHGITPQTVHKDSSEVLRGTVVAEERGPEGQAPPMQPVEIPGMPEQLDDPLLKLLNESEKRQLIEQTKTEMLEAAENMEFEKAAMLRDTITRIEGLLSDGTKA
;
A
#
# COMPACT_ATOMS: atom_id res chain seq x y z
N ALA A 1 14.41 -10.00 19.80
CA ALA A 1 13.27 -9.62 18.93
C ALA A 1 12.47 -10.87 18.58
N GLU A 2 13.15 -11.91 18.12
CA GLU A 2 12.63 -13.29 18.07
C GLU A 2 12.06 -13.73 19.42
N ASP A 3 12.84 -13.68 20.51
CA ASP A 3 12.34 -14.04 21.85
C ASP A 3 11.06 -13.30 22.28
N LEU A 4 10.92 -12.02 21.91
CA LEU A 4 9.73 -11.23 22.22
C LEU A 4 8.53 -11.67 21.37
N THR A 5 8.79 -12.04 20.12
CA THR A 5 7.77 -12.55 19.20
C THR A 5 7.23 -13.87 19.74
N ASP A 6 8.12 -14.79 20.11
CA ASP A 6 7.75 -16.09 20.68
C ASP A 6 7.04 -15.94 22.02
N TYR A 7 7.51 -15.00 22.86
CA TYR A 7 6.84 -14.67 24.11
C TYR A 7 5.40 -14.21 23.86
N LEU A 8 5.18 -13.24 22.98
CA LEU A 8 3.83 -12.73 22.68
C LEU A 8 2.93 -13.80 22.05
N ASP A 9 3.48 -14.60 21.14
CA ASP A 9 2.75 -15.71 20.51
C ASP A 9 2.33 -16.77 21.55
N SER A 10 3.18 -17.03 22.55
CA SER A 10 2.85 -17.93 23.67
C SER A 10 1.66 -17.46 24.53
N PHE A 11 1.36 -16.15 24.54
CA PHE A 11 0.16 -15.57 25.17
C PHE A 11 -1.06 -15.53 24.23
N GLY A 12 -0.95 -16.08 23.02
CA GLY A 12 -2.00 -16.08 22.01
C GLY A 12 -2.15 -14.74 21.27
N ILE A 13 -1.14 -13.86 21.34
CA ILE A 13 -1.15 -12.59 20.61
C ILE A 13 -0.62 -12.85 19.21
N ARG A 14 -1.44 -12.57 18.18
CA ARG A 14 -1.06 -12.77 16.77
C ARG A 14 0.09 -11.84 16.42
N THR A 15 1.30 -12.39 16.42
CA THR A 15 2.54 -11.62 16.28
C THR A 15 3.34 -12.10 15.08
N ARG A 16 4.02 -11.17 14.40
CA ARG A 16 4.99 -11.47 13.34
C ARG A 16 6.30 -10.73 13.60
N TYR A 17 7.39 -11.38 13.23
CA TYR A 17 8.73 -10.83 13.33
C TYR A 17 9.21 -10.32 11.97
N LEU A 18 9.73 -9.10 11.93
CA LEU A 18 10.41 -8.50 10.79
C LEU A 18 11.92 -8.43 11.05
N HIS A 19 12.67 -9.39 10.50
CA HIS A 19 14.14 -9.40 10.55
C HIS A 19 14.77 -8.51 9.47
N SER A 20 16.09 -8.36 9.45
CA SER A 20 16.78 -7.51 8.47
C SER A 20 16.87 -8.11 7.08
N ASP A 21 16.90 -9.45 7.00
CA ASP A 21 17.30 -10.21 5.81
C ASP A 21 16.10 -10.66 4.96
N ILE A 22 14.90 -10.24 5.34
CA ILE A 22 13.68 -10.47 4.58
C ILE A 22 13.74 -9.63 3.31
N ASP A 23 13.35 -10.25 2.19
CA ASP A 23 13.27 -9.58 0.91
C ASP A 23 12.22 -8.45 0.89
N ALA A 24 12.25 -7.63 -0.16
CA ALA A 24 11.35 -6.50 -0.28
C ALA A 24 9.88 -6.92 -0.44
N LEU A 25 9.61 -8.07 -1.08
CA LEU A 25 8.27 -8.53 -1.42
C LEU A 25 7.54 -9.07 -0.18
N THR A 26 8.18 -9.98 0.55
CA THR A 26 7.73 -10.52 1.84
C THR A 26 7.49 -9.39 2.84
N ARG A 27 8.29 -8.31 2.78
CA ARG A 27 8.07 -7.15 3.64
C ARG A 27 6.77 -6.45 3.31
N VAL A 28 6.48 -6.24 2.02
CA VAL A 28 5.22 -5.63 1.59
C VAL A 28 4.03 -6.51 2.00
N GLU A 29 4.14 -7.82 1.84
CA GLU A 29 3.12 -8.79 2.26
C GLU A 29 2.85 -8.73 3.76
N LEU A 30 3.89 -8.78 4.61
CA LEU A 30 3.73 -8.67 6.06
C LEU A 30 3.02 -7.37 6.49
N LEU A 31 3.33 -6.27 5.82
CA LEU A 31 2.70 -4.98 6.13
C LEU A 31 1.26 -4.93 5.65
N ARG A 32 0.96 -5.51 4.50
CA ARG A 32 -0.41 -5.67 4.03
C ARG A 32 -1.22 -6.52 5.01
N ASP A 33 -0.67 -7.65 5.45
CA ASP A 33 -1.30 -8.55 6.41
C ASP A 33 -1.59 -7.86 7.76
N LEU A 34 -0.66 -7.01 8.23
CA LEU A 34 -0.89 -6.17 9.40
C LEU A 34 -2.08 -5.22 9.20
N ARG A 35 -2.18 -4.59 8.02
CA ARG A 35 -3.28 -3.66 7.69
C ARG A 35 -4.62 -4.36 7.53
N LEU A 36 -4.62 -5.58 7.00
CA LEU A 36 -5.80 -6.43 6.87
C LEU A 36 -6.21 -7.09 8.20
N GLY A 37 -5.39 -6.93 9.25
CA GLY A 37 -5.65 -7.51 10.57
C GLY A 37 -5.47 -9.03 10.62
N ALA A 38 -4.67 -9.60 9.73
CA ALA A 38 -4.26 -11.00 9.80
C ALA A 38 -3.48 -11.29 11.10
N PHE A 39 -2.73 -10.29 11.57
CA PHE A 39 -2.08 -10.27 12.88
C PHE A 39 -2.12 -8.87 13.49
N ASP A 40 -1.84 -8.77 14.79
CA ASP A 40 -2.06 -7.55 15.58
C ASP A 40 -0.75 -6.82 15.93
N VAL A 41 0.37 -7.56 16.01
CA VAL A 41 1.66 -7.02 16.46
C VAL A 41 2.79 -7.36 15.48
N LEU A 42 3.54 -6.34 15.08
CA LEU A 42 4.78 -6.47 14.32
C LEU A 42 5.98 -6.11 15.19
N VAL A 43 6.89 -7.07 15.38
CA VAL A 43 8.13 -6.88 16.14
C VAL A 43 9.30 -6.77 15.17
N GLY A 44 10.24 -5.86 15.41
CA GLY A 44 11.42 -5.72 14.55
C GLY A 44 12.42 -4.69 15.07
N VAL A 45 13.64 -4.74 14.51
CA VAL A 45 14.78 -3.94 15.00
C VAL A 45 14.83 -2.56 14.33
N ASN A 46 14.73 -2.54 13.01
CA ASN A 46 14.59 -1.33 12.21
C ASN A 46 13.32 -1.46 11.40
N LEU A 47 12.21 -1.23 12.07
CA LEU A 47 10.91 -1.59 11.53
C LEU A 47 10.62 -0.86 10.20
N LEU A 48 11.19 0.32 9.93
CA LEU A 48 10.57 1.25 8.97
C LEU A 48 11.59 2.10 8.19
N ARG A 49 11.78 1.78 6.91
CA ARG A 49 12.35 2.69 5.89
C ARG A 49 11.31 3.76 5.51
N GLU A 50 11.74 4.82 4.82
CA GLU A 50 10.85 5.84 4.26
C GLU A 50 9.75 5.15 3.43
N GLY A 51 8.46 5.38 3.73
CA GLY A 51 7.34 4.80 2.97
C GLY A 51 6.26 4.06 3.76
N LEU A 52 6.49 3.64 5.01
CA LEU A 52 5.41 3.04 5.79
C LEU A 52 4.43 4.06 6.38
N ASP A 53 3.20 3.95 5.92
CA ASP A 53 2.02 4.69 6.32
C ASP A 53 0.98 3.67 6.78
N LEU A 54 0.81 3.53 8.11
CA LEU A 54 -0.10 2.56 8.73
C LEU A 54 -1.10 3.31 9.63
N PRO A 55 -2.21 3.85 9.08
CA PRO A 55 -3.24 4.50 9.88
C PRO A 55 -3.89 3.57 10.91
N GLU A 56 -3.81 2.26 10.69
CA GLU A 56 -4.35 1.22 11.57
C GLU A 56 -3.52 1.06 12.86
N VAL A 57 -2.25 1.47 12.85
CA VAL A 57 -1.37 1.37 14.01
C VAL A 57 -1.65 2.52 15.00
N SER A 58 -2.11 2.14 16.20
CA SER A 58 -2.38 3.06 17.31
C SER A 58 -1.31 3.04 18.40
N LEU A 59 -0.39 2.07 18.40
CA LEU A 59 0.65 1.96 19.43
C LEU A 59 2.01 1.66 18.79
N VAL A 60 3.02 2.43 19.19
CA VAL A 60 4.43 2.13 18.92
C VAL A 60 5.16 2.02 20.25
N ALA A 61 5.72 0.84 20.51
CA ALA A 61 6.55 0.57 21.68
C ALA A 61 8.01 0.45 21.27
N ILE A 62 8.88 1.27 21.85
CA ILE A 62 10.33 1.23 21.64
C ILE A 62 10.99 0.68 22.90
N ILE A 63 11.46 -0.56 22.81
CA ILE A 63 12.21 -1.21 23.88
C ILE A 63 13.67 -0.73 23.84
N ASP A 64 14.30 -0.61 25.01
CA ASP A 64 15.68 -0.14 25.15
C ASP A 64 15.88 1.24 24.48
N ALA A 65 14.96 2.18 24.76
CA ALA A 65 14.96 3.50 24.17
C ALA A 65 16.16 4.36 24.60
N ASP A 66 16.79 4.03 25.73
CA ASP A 66 17.96 4.73 26.28
C ASP A 66 19.32 4.18 25.83
N LYS A 67 19.34 3.10 25.04
CA LYS A 67 20.56 2.54 24.46
C LYS A 67 20.95 3.36 23.24
N GLU A 68 21.69 4.44 23.48
CA GLU A 68 22.14 5.33 22.40
C GLU A 68 22.94 4.60 21.32
N GLY A 69 22.83 5.09 20.09
CA GLY A 69 23.39 4.45 18.90
C GLY A 69 22.56 4.81 17.68
N PHE A 70 22.86 4.18 16.53
CA PHE A 70 22.19 4.49 15.26
C PHE A 70 20.65 4.39 15.35
N LEU A 71 20.15 3.30 15.92
CA LEU A 71 18.71 2.99 16.03
C LEU A 71 17.96 3.80 17.11
N ARG A 72 18.69 4.54 17.96
CA ARG A 72 18.13 5.35 19.06
C ARG A 72 18.60 6.80 19.01
N SER A 73 19.11 7.22 17.85
CA SER A 73 19.31 8.63 17.54
C SER A 73 17.98 9.38 17.57
N ASP A 74 18.03 10.69 17.81
CA ASP A 74 16.86 11.57 17.76
C ASP A 74 16.07 11.40 16.45
N ARG A 75 16.76 11.34 15.30
CA ARG A 75 16.15 11.09 13.99
C ARG A 75 15.46 9.74 13.92
N ALA A 76 16.11 8.66 14.37
CA ALA A 76 15.53 7.32 14.34
C ALA A 76 14.29 7.21 15.25
N LEU A 77 14.34 7.79 16.45
CA LEU A 77 13.21 7.83 17.38
C LEU A 77 12.02 8.60 16.79
N ILE A 78 12.27 9.78 16.20
CA ILE A 78 11.22 10.57 15.54
C ILE A 78 10.60 9.79 14.36
N GLN A 79 11.43 9.16 13.53
CA GLN A 79 10.96 8.39 12.38
C GLN A 79 10.18 7.14 12.79
N THR A 80 10.54 6.50 13.91
CA THR A 80 9.83 5.33 14.44
C THR A 80 8.49 5.75 15.07
N ALA A 81 8.50 6.80 15.89
CA ALA A 81 7.29 7.33 16.52
C ALA A 81 6.29 7.93 15.52
N GLY A 82 6.80 8.58 14.47
CA GLY A 82 5.97 9.22 13.43
C GLY A 82 5.08 8.26 12.64
N ARG A 83 5.22 6.95 12.85
CA ARG A 83 4.53 5.90 12.10
C ARG A 83 3.12 5.67 12.62
N ALA A 84 2.92 5.93 13.91
CA ALA A 84 1.60 6.00 14.50
C ALA A 84 0.92 7.36 14.28
N ALA A 85 1.61 8.40 13.78
CA ALA A 85 1.10 9.78 13.77
C ALA A 85 -0.14 10.02 12.88
N ARG A 86 -0.59 9.00 12.12
CA ARG A 86 -1.78 9.05 11.26
C ARG A 86 -3.04 8.50 11.92
N ASN A 87 -2.91 7.96 13.13
CA ASN A 87 -4.01 7.51 13.96
C ASN A 87 -4.28 8.54 15.07
N ILE A 88 -5.54 8.92 15.26
CA ILE A 88 -5.93 9.88 16.32
C ILE A 88 -5.64 9.38 17.74
N ASN A 89 -5.73 8.06 17.93
CA ASN A 89 -5.48 7.37 19.20
C ASN A 89 -4.03 6.92 19.34
N SER A 90 -3.12 7.48 18.53
CA SER A 90 -1.72 7.09 18.54
C SER A 90 -1.04 7.37 19.87
N LYS A 91 -0.38 6.33 20.39
CA LYS A 91 0.44 6.39 21.59
C LYS A 91 1.82 5.84 21.28
N ILE A 92 2.83 6.51 21.82
CA ILE A 92 4.22 6.08 21.73
C ILE A 92 4.71 5.81 23.15
N ILE A 93 5.26 4.63 23.37
CA ILE A 93 5.83 4.21 24.65
C ILE A 93 7.33 3.96 24.46
N LEU A 94 8.15 4.64 25.25
CA LEU A 94 9.59 4.48 25.28
C LEU A 94 9.94 3.74 26.58
N TYR A 95 10.38 2.49 26.50
CA TYR A 95 10.89 1.75 27.66
C TYR A 95 12.37 2.06 27.83
N ALA A 96 12.72 2.67 28.95
CA ALA A 96 14.06 3.17 29.25
C ALA A 96 14.24 3.33 30.76
N ASP A 97 15.47 3.17 31.24
CA ASP A 97 15.81 3.43 32.64
C ASP A 97 16.06 4.94 32.87
N LYS A 98 16.52 5.64 31.83
CA LYS A 98 16.81 7.09 31.86
C LYS A 98 16.40 7.80 30.58
N VAL A 99 16.13 9.10 30.68
CA VAL A 99 15.92 9.95 29.50
C VAL A 99 17.27 10.38 28.94
N THR A 100 17.60 9.96 27.72
CA THR A 100 18.83 10.37 27.02
C THR A 100 18.67 11.72 26.33
N GLY A 101 19.79 12.32 25.91
CA GLY A 101 19.73 13.56 25.12
C GLY A 101 18.96 13.39 23.80
N SER A 102 19.10 12.21 23.17
CA SER A 102 18.39 11.88 21.93
C SER A 102 16.87 11.76 22.16
N MET A 103 16.46 11.14 23.26
CA MET A 103 15.05 11.09 23.67
C MET A 103 14.49 12.48 23.98
N GLN A 104 15.23 13.31 24.72
CA GLN A 104 14.78 14.66 25.06
C GLN A 104 14.52 15.49 23.81
N ARG A 105 15.47 15.50 22.85
CA ARG A 105 15.30 16.22 21.56
C ARG A 105 14.08 15.73 20.78
N MET A 106 13.82 14.42 20.79
CA MET A 106 12.65 13.83 20.14
C MET A 106 11.33 14.26 20.82
N LEU A 107 11.29 14.26 22.16
CA LEU A 107 10.13 14.73 22.94
C LEU A 107 9.85 16.22 22.71
N ASP A 108 10.90 17.05 22.71
CA ASP A 108 10.81 18.49 22.51
C ASP A 108 10.28 18.80 21.10
N GLU A 109 10.84 18.17 20.06
CA GLU A 109 10.41 18.37 18.69
C GLU A 109 8.97 17.88 18.45
N SER A 110 8.60 16.75 19.04
CA SER A 110 7.23 16.22 18.98
C SER A 110 6.23 17.16 19.63
N SER A 111 6.58 17.69 20.82
CA SER A 111 5.74 18.66 21.56
C SER A 111 5.59 19.98 20.81
N ARG A 112 6.69 20.47 20.21
CA ARG A 112 6.69 21.67 19.37
C ARG A 112 5.77 21.51 18.16
N ARG A 113 5.85 20.38 17.44
CA ARG A 113 4.98 20.08 16.29
C ARG A 113 3.51 19.98 16.71
N ARG A 114 3.21 19.22 17.75
CA ARG A 114 1.84 19.02 18.25
C ARG A 114 1.20 20.35 18.68
N THR A 115 1.94 21.21 19.36
CA THR A 115 1.45 22.53 19.76
C THR A 115 1.06 23.39 18.57
N LYS A 116 1.89 23.41 17.51
CA LYS A 116 1.58 24.13 16.26
C LYS A 116 0.35 23.56 15.55
N GLN A 117 0.25 22.23 15.49
CA GLN A 117 -0.89 21.53 14.87
C GLN A 117 -2.20 21.85 15.61
N LEU A 118 -2.20 21.79 16.95
CA LEU A 118 -3.38 22.12 17.75
C LEU A 118 -3.80 23.58 17.59
N ALA A 119 -2.85 24.51 17.56
CA ALA A 119 -3.12 25.93 17.34
C ALA A 119 -3.72 26.18 15.94
N TYR A 120 -3.16 25.54 14.91
CA TYR A 120 -3.69 25.59 13.54
C TYR A 120 -5.11 25.02 13.48
N ASN A 121 -5.32 23.83 14.04
CA ASN A 121 -6.62 23.18 14.06
C ASN A 121 -7.68 24.03 14.74
N LYS A 122 -7.36 24.62 15.90
CA LYS A 122 -8.26 25.53 16.61
C LYS A 122 -8.59 26.78 15.79
N LYS A 123 -7.59 27.37 15.12
CA LYS A 123 -7.77 28.57 14.27
C LYS A 123 -8.67 28.28 13.06
N HIS A 124 -8.60 27.08 12.51
CA HIS A 124 -9.31 26.69 11.29
C HIS A 124 -10.56 25.82 11.53
N GLY A 125 -10.91 25.54 12.79
CA GLY A 125 -12.06 24.68 13.14
C GLY A 125 -11.89 23.21 12.70
N ILE A 126 -10.65 22.72 12.59
CA ILE A 126 -10.36 21.36 12.13
C ILE A 126 -10.44 20.41 13.32
N THR A 127 -11.29 19.38 13.21
CA THR A 127 -11.31 18.25 14.15
C THR A 127 -10.43 17.13 13.57
N PRO A 128 -9.36 16.70 14.26
CA PRO A 128 -8.52 15.60 13.79
C PRO A 128 -9.35 14.34 13.54
N GLN A 129 -9.08 13.64 12.45
CA GLN A 129 -9.68 12.35 12.13
C GLN A 129 -8.58 11.41 11.65
N THR A 130 -8.73 10.11 11.93
CA THR A 130 -7.84 9.09 11.38
C THR A 130 -8.08 8.98 9.88
N VAL A 131 -7.01 8.90 9.10
CA VAL A 131 -7.10 8.67 7.65
C VAL A 131 -7.42 7.19 7.43
N HIS A 132 -8.64 6.87 7.03
CA HIS A 132 -8.98 5.51 6.62
C HIS A 132 -8.75 5.37 5.12
N LYS A 133 -7.91 4.41 4.71
CA LYS A 133 -7.82 3.95 3.32
C LYS A 133 -8.66 2.68 3.19
N ASP A 134 -9.38 2.55 2.09
CA ASP A 134 -10.25 1.40 1.88
C ASP A 134 -9.40 0.12 1.77
N SER A 135 -9.86 -0.96 2.41
CA SER A 135 -9.20 -2.28 2.35
C SER A 135 -9.01 -2.78 0.92
N SER A 136 -9.91 -2.38 0.01
CA SER A 136 -9.83 -2.66 -1.42
C SER A 136 -8.65 -1.95 -2.11
N GLU A 137 -8.30 -0.73 -1.69
CA GLU A 137 -7.12 0.00 -2.18
C GLU A 137 -5.81 -0.64 -1.70
N VAL A 138 -5.81 -1.21 -0.50
CA VAL A 138 -4.63 -1.94 0.03
C VAL A 138 -4.34 -3.17 -0.82
N LEU A 139 -5.38 -3.90 -1.25
CA LEU A 139 -5.25 -5.04 -2.16
C LEU A 139 -4.77 -4.61 -3.56
N ARG A 140 -5.34 -3.54 -4.12
CA ARG A 140 -4.99 -3.05 -5.47
C ARG A 140 -3.56 -2.53 -5.56
N GLY A 141 -3.06 -1.86 -4.53
CA GLY A 141 -1.68 -1.33 -4.50
C GLY A 141 -0.60 -2.42 -4.57
N THR A 142 -0.89 -3.64 -4.11
CA THR A 142 0.01 -4.80 -4.19
C THR A 142 0.03 -5.47 -5.56
N VAL A 143 -1.11 -5.54 -6.27
CA VAL A 143 -1.15 -6.16 -7.61
C VAL A 143 -0.19 -5.45 -8.57
N VAL A 144 -0.10 -4.12 -8.51
CA VAL A 144 0.84 -3.32 -9.33
C VAL A 144 2.31 -3.54 -8.94
N ALA A 145 2.58 -3.96 -7.70
CA ALA A 145 3.93 -4.27 -7.21
C ALA A 145 4.34 -5.73 -7.49
N GLU A 146 3.41 -6.68 -7.37
CA GLU A 146 3.59 -8.09 -7.73
C GLU A 146 3.75 -8.28 -9.24
N GLU A 147 3.09 -7.46 -10.07
CA GLU A 147 3.27 -7.45 -11.53
C GLU A 147 4.64 -6.91 -11.98
N ARG A 148 5.45 -6.37 -11.06
CA ARG A 148 6.81 -5.90 -11.32
C ARG A 148 7.85 -6.77 -10.61
N GLY A 149 7.86 -8.05 -10.97
CA GLY A 149 8.98 -8.95 -10.64
C GLY A 149 10.33 -8.46 -11.21
N PRO A 150 11.46 -9.04 -10.77
CA PRO A 150 12.80 -8.60 -11.19
C PRO A 150 13.15 -8.87 -12.66
N GLU A 151 12.26 -9.49 -13.42
CA GLU A 151 12.44 -9.75 -14.84
C GLU A 151 11.16 -9.34 -15.55
N GLY A 152 11.29 -8.43 -16.54
CA GLY A 152 10.19 -7.83 -17.29
C GLY A 152 9.45 -8.82 -18.19
N GLN A 153 8.79 -9.81 -17.61
CA GLN A 153 7.83 -10.68 -18.28
C GLN A 153 6.46 -10.43 -17.64
N ALA A 154 5.55 -9.88 -18.43
CA ALA A 154 4.15 -9.70 -18.05
C ALA A 154 3.55 -11.07 -17.67
N PRO A 155 2.92 -11.21 -16.49
CA PRO A 155 2.29 -12.47 -16.11
C PRO A 155 1.01 -12.70 -16.93
N PRO A 156 0.61 -13.96 -17.16
CA PRO A 156 -0.65 -14.27 -17.83
C PRO A 156 -1.82 -13.92 -16.90
N MET A 157 -2.63 -12.94 -17.30
CA MET A 157 -3.85 -12.55 -16.57
C MET A 157 -4.80 -13.75 -16.48
N GLN A 158 -5.05 -14.23 -15.25
CA GLN A 158 -6.18 -15.11 -14.98
C GLN A 158 -7.48 -14.28 -15.00
N PRO A 159 -8.57 -14.77 -15.61
CA PRO A 159 -9.81 -14.01 -15.67
C PRO A 159 -10.41 -13.90 -14.27
N VAL A 160 -10.62 -12.67 -13.81
CA VAL A 160 -11.44 -12.42 -12.62
C VAL A 160 -12.90 -12.53 -13.05
N GLU A 161 -13.57 -13.61 -12.64
CA GLU A 161 -15.02 -13.76 -12.81
C GLU A 161 -15.75 -12.76 -11.90
N ILE A 162 -16.38 -11.75 -12.52
CA ILE A 162 -17.25 -10.79 -11.84
C ILE A 162 -18.70 -11.29 -11.95
N PRO A 163 -19.39 -11.62 -10.84
CA PRO A 163 -20.78 -12.04 -10.87
C PRO A 163 -21.69 -10.89 -11.30
N GLY A 164 -22.37 -11.04 -12.45
CA GLY A 164 -23.36 -10.07 -12.97
C GLY A 164 -23.12 -9.56 -14.39
N MET A 165 -22.06 -10.01 -15.07
CA MET A 165 -21.90 -9.79 -16.51
C MET A 165 -22.81 -10.78 -17.28
N PRO A 166 -23.56 -10.34 -18.31
CA PRO A 166 -24.09 -11.29 -19.27
C PRO A 166 -22.89 -11.97 -19.94
N GLU A 167 -22.66 -13.24 -19.61
CA GLU A 167 -21.95 -14.14 -20.50
C GLU A 167 -22.63 -14.03 -21.87
N GLN A 168 -21.82 -13.80 -22.91
CA GLN A 168 -22.22 -13.70 -24.32
C GLN A 168 -22.74 -12.33 -24.76
N LEU A 169 -21.77 -11.45 -25.04
CA LEU A 169 -21.79 -10.70 -26.29
C LEU A 169 -20.60 -11.19 -27.12
N ASP A 170 -20.67 -12.44 -27.58
CA ASP A 170 -20.04 -12.80 -28.85
C ASP A 170 -20.68 -11.87 -29.87
N ASP A 171 -20.08 -10.73 -30.18
CA ASP A 171 -20.65 -9.80 -31.15
C ASP A 171 -20.31 -10.35 -32.55
N PRO A 172 -21.23 -11.03 -33.26
CA PRO A 172 -20.96 -11.61 -34.58
C PRO A 172 -20.49 -10.56 -35.60
N LEU A 173 -20.72 -9.27 -35.33
CA LEU A 173 -20.24 -8.16 -36.14
C LEU A 173 -18.71 -8.00 -36.15
N LEU A 174 -18.02 -8.23 -35.03
CA LEU A 174 -16.56 -8.06 -34.94
C LEU A 174 -15.77 -9.07 -35.78
N LYS A 175 -16.36 -10.23 -36.07
CA LYS A 175 -15.78 -11.26 -36.96
C LYS A 175 -15.99 -10.95 -38.46
N LEU A 176 -16.97 -10.11 -38.80
CA LEU A 176 -17.26 -9.71 -40.18
C LEU A 176 -16.44 -8.49 -40.66
N LEU A 177 -15.82 -7.75 -39.74
CA LEU A 177 -15.03 -6.57 -40.09
C LEU A 177 -13.71 -6.96 -40.77
N ASN A 178 -13.37 -6.24 -41.84
CA ASN A 178 -12.10 -6.38 -42.53
C ASN A 178 -10.94 -5.84 -41.68
N GLU A 179 -9.70 -6.27 -41.94
CA GLU A 179 -8.54 -5.83 -41.15
C GLU A 179 -8.39 -4.30 -41.07
N SER A 180 -8.72 -3.59 -42.14
CA SER A 180 -8.66 -2.12 -42.17
C SER A 180 -9.67 -1.48 -41.20
N GLU A 181 -10.86 -2.05 -41.09
CA GLU A 181 -11.94 -1.55 -40.23
C GLU A 181 -11.64 -1.84 -38.75
N LYS A 182 -11.08 -3.02 -38.46
CA LYS A 182 -10.58 -3.36 -37.12
C LYS A 182 -9.47 -2.42 -36.67
N ARG A 183 -8.54 -2.05 -37.55
CA ARG A 183 -7.46 -1.09 -37.24
C ARG A 183 -8.02 0.31 -36.99
N GLN A 184 -9.01 0.76 -37.76
CA GLN A 184 -9.68 2.05 -37.51
C GLN A 184 -10.41 2.08 -36.18
N LEU A 185 -11.10 0.99 -35.84
CA LEU A 185 -11.81 0.87 -34.56
C LEU A 185 -10.84 0.87 -33.37
N ILE A 186 -9.68 0.22 -33.49
CA ILE A 186 -8.62 0.28 -32.47
C ILE A 186 -8.16 1.72 -32.26
N GLU A 187 -7.88 2.47 -33.33
CA GLU A 187 -7.42 3.85 -33.20
C GLU A 187 -8.48 4.75 -32.55
N GLN A 188 -9.75 4.62 -32.93
CA GLN A 188 -10.85 5.35 -32.30
C GLN A 188 -11.00 5.01 -30.80
N THR A 189 -11.02 3.71 -30.49
CA THR A 189 -11.14 3.23 -29.09
C THR A 189 -9.95 3.68 -28.24
N LYS A 190 -8.76 3.77 -28.85
CA LYS A 190 -7.54 4.26 -28.20
C LYS A 190 -7.60 5.75 -27.90
N THR A 191 -8.15 6.55 -28.81
CA THR A 191 -8.41 7.97 -28.55
C THR A 191 -9.38 8.14 -27.37
N GLU A 192 -10.50 7.42 -27.37
CA GLU A 192 -11.48 7.46 -26.28
C GLU A 192 -10.90 6.98 -24.93
N MET A 193 -10.01 5.97 -24.95
CA MET A 193 -9.32 5.48 -23.76
C MET A 193 -8.40 6.57 -23.16
N LEU A 194 -7.66 7.29 -24.01
CA LEU A 194 -6.77 8.37 -23.58
C LEU A 194 -7.56 9.56 -23.01
N GLU A 195 -8.68 9.92 -23.62
CA GLU A 195 -9.59 10.94 -23.09
C GLU A 195 -10.21 10.53 -21.75
N ALA A 196 -10.61 9.26 -21.61
CA ALA A 196 -11.11 8.73 -20.34
C ALA A 196 -10.04 8.77 -19.24
N ALA A 197 -8.78 8.48 -19.58
CA ALA A 197 -7.66 8.56 -18.66
C ALA A 197 -7.34 10.02 -18.24
N GLU A 198 -7.42 10.97 -19.18
CA GLU A 198 -7.25 12.41 -18.90
C GLU A 198 -8.34 12.95 -17.98
N ASN A 199 -9.58 12.46 -18.15
CA ASN A 199 -10.74 12.80 -17.30
C ASN A 199 -10.80 12.01 -15.98
N MET A 200 -9.78 11.21 -15.64
CA MET A 200 -9.71 10.35 -14.45
C MET A 200 -10.82 9.27 -14.36
N GLU A 201 -11.43 8.90 -15.49
CA GLU A 201 -12.42 7.82 -15.60
C GLU A 201 -11.72 6.45 -15.78
N PHE A 202 -10.97 6.02 -14.76
CA PHE A 202 -10.06 4.86 -14.87
C PHE A 202 -10.76 3.52 -15.16
N GLU A 203 -11.97 3.32 -14.68
CA GLU A 203 -12.75 2.10 -14.96
C GLU A 203 -13.13 2.00 -16.44
N LYS A 204 -13.53 3.12 -17.03
CA LYS A 204 -13.84 3.22 -18.46
C LYS A 204 -12.59 3.05 -19.33
N ALA A 205 -11.47 3.66 -18.91
CA ALA A 205 -10.19 3.46 -19.60
C ALA A 205 -9.74 1.99 -19.58
N ALA A 206 -9.95 1.28 -18.47
CA ALA A 206 -9.67 -0.16 -18.38
C ALA A 206 -10.56 -0.99 -19.33
N MET A 207 -11.87 -0.71 -19.38
CA MET A 207 -12.79 -1.39 -20.30
C MET A 207 -12.42 -1.19 -21.78
N LEU A 208 -12.04 0.04 -22.15
CA LEU A 208 -11.64 0.38 -23.51
C LEU A 208 -10.32 -0.30 -23.89
N ARG A 209 -9.36 -0.36 -22.96
CA ARG A 209 -8.10 -1.11 -23.13
C ARG A 209 -8.37 -2.59 -23.39
N ASP A 210 -9.21 -3.23 -22.58
CA ASP A 210 -9.51 -4.66 -22.72
C ASP A 210 -10.25 -4.95 -24.05
N THR A 211 -11.03 -3.98 -24.53
CA THR A 211 -11.66 -4.03 -25.86
C THR A 211 -10.63 -3.95 -26.99
N ILE A 212 -9.64 -3.06 -26.89
CA ILE A 212 -8.53 -2.97 -27.86
C ILE A 212 -7.76 -4.29 -27.92
N THR A 213 -7.38 -4.85 -26.77
CA THR A 213 -6.66 -6.13 -26.69
C THR A 213 -7.46 -7.28 -27.34
N ARG A 214 -8.79 -7.28 -27.18
CA ARG A 214 -9.66 -8.26 -27.85
C ARG A 214 -9.64 -8.11 -29.37
N ILE A 215 -9.71 -6.88 -29.89
CA ILE A 215 -9.68 -6.62 -31.34
C ILE A 215 -8.30 -6.98 -31.92
N GLU A 216 -7.21 -6.68 -31.20
CA GLU A 216 -5.84 -7.06 -31.58
C GLU A 216 -5.65 -8.58 -31.61
N GLY A 217 -6.20 -9.31 -30.64
CA GLY A 217 -6.21 -10.78 -30.64
C GLY A 217 -6.94 -11.37 -31.85
N LEU A 218 -8.03 -10.74 -32.29
CA LEU A 218 -8.76 -11.15 -33.50
C LEU A 218 -8.02 -10.83 -34.81
N LEU A 219 -7.03 -9.93 -34.79
CA LEU A 219 -6.15 -9.65 -35.93
C LEU A 219 -4.98 -10.64 -36.00
N SER A 220 -4.44 -11.06 -34.86
CA SER A 220 -3.30 -11.99 -34.80
C SER A 220 -3.68 -13.45 -35.12
N ASP A 221 -4.91 -13.86 -34.78
CA ASP A 221 -5.42 -15.20 -35.13
C ASP A 221 -5.75 -15.35 -36.62
N GLY A 222 -6.04 -14.25 -37.32
CA GLY A 222 -6.31 -14.25 -38.77
C GLY A 222 -5.06 -14.43 -39.65
N THR A 223 -3.86 -14.23 -39.10
CA THR A 223 -2.59 -14.32 -39.84
C THR A 223 -1.95 -15.72 -39.80
N LYS A 224 -2.51 -16.66 -39.03
CA LYS A 224 -2.01 -18.04 -38.85
C LYS A 224 -2.77 -19.12 -39.63
N ALA A 225 -3.66 -18.74 -40.54
CA ALA A 225 -4.39 -19.66 -41.42
C ALA A 225 -3.87 -19.60 -42.86
#